data_AF-A0A359LX30-F1
#
_entry.id   AF-A0A359LX30-F1
#
_cell.length_a   1.000
_cell.length_b   1.000
_cell.length_c   1.000
_cell.angle_alpha   90.00
_cell.angle_beta   90.00
_cell.angle_gamma   90.00
#
_symmetry.space_group_name_H-M   'P 1'
#
loop_
_entity.id
_entity.type
_entity.pdbx_description
1 polymer ?
#
loop_
_entity_poly.entity_id
_entity_poly.type
_entity_poly.pdbx_seq_one_letter_code
_entity_poly.pdbx_strand_id
1 'polypeptide(L)'
;MRSIEFDASAFEDLAWWAEQDRSQALRIVRLIRDVQREPFSGVGKPEPLKHELAGCWSRRIDQEHRLVYQVLPNTVRILACRYHY
;
A
#
# COMPACT_ATOMS: atom_id res chain seq x y z
N MET A 1 -14.75 -8.46 6.11
CA MET A 1 -13.45 -8.03 5.54
C MET A 1 -13.65 -6.65 4.95
N ARG A 2 -12.70 -5.71 5.14
CA ARG A 2 -12.76 -4.39 4.50
C ARG A 2 -12.59 -4.55 2.98
N SER A 3 -13.32 -3.79 2.16
CA SER A 3 -13.07 -3.71 0.72
C SER A 3 -11.69 -3.09 0.45
N ILE A 4 -11.14 -3.34 -0.73
CA ILE A 4 -9.94 -2.66 -1.23
C ILE A 4 -10.36 -1.76 -2.39
N GLU A 5 -9.95 -0.51 -2.32
CA GLU A 5 -10.05 0.46 -3.41
C GLU A 5 -8.65 0.90 -3.80
N PHE A 6 -8.43 1.15 -5.09
CA PHE A 6 -7.17 1.69 -5.60
C PHE A 6 -7.43 3.07 -6.19
N ASP A 7 -6.53 4.01 -5.92
CA ASP A 7 -6.37 5.16 -6.79
C ASP A 7 -5.85 4.69 -8.15
N ALA A 8 -6.19 5.43 -9.20
CA ALA A 8 -5.76 5.08 -10.56
C ALA A 8 -4.24 4.92 -10.66
N SER A 9 -3.48 5.85 -10.05
CA SER A 9 -2.01 5.77 -9.98
C SER A 9 -1.52 4.52 -9.24
N ALA A 10 -2.16 4.14 -8.13
CA ALA A 10 -1.78 2.95 -7.39
C ALA A 10 -2.07 1.65 -8.16
N PHE A 11 -3.13 1.65 -8.98
CA PHE A 11 -3.42 0.53 -9.85
C PHE A 11 -2.38 0.39 -10.97
N GLU A 12 -1.99 1.51 -11.60
CA GLU A 12 -0.92 1.55 -12.61
C GLU A 12 0.44 1.13 -12.02
N ASP A 13 0.74 1.53 -10.78
CA ASP A 13 1.95 1.06 -10.07
C ASP A 13 1.98 -0.47 -9.96
N LEU A 14 0.87 -1.07 -9.56
CA LEU A 14 0.77 -2.52 -9.39
C LEU A 14 0.85 -3.24 -10.75
N ALA A 15 0.22 -2.69 -11.78
CA ALA A 15 0.29 -3.21 -13.15
C ALA A 15 1.74 -3.17 -13.67
N TRP A 16 2.44 -2.04 -13.48
CA TRP A 16 3.84 -1.91 -13.85
C TRP A 16 4.72 -2.94 -13.12
N TRP A 17 4.52 -3.13 -11.81
CA TRP A 17 5.24 -4.19 -11.08
C TRP A 17 4.92 -5.58 -11.61
N ALA A 18 3.67 -5.86 -11.99
CA ALA A 18 3.31 -7.17 -12.53
C ALA A 18 4.05 -7.49 -13.84
N GLU A 19 4.36 -6.47 -14.65
CA GLU A 19 5.12 -6.60 -15.89
C GLU A 19 6.63 -6.64 -15.68
N GLN A 20 7.16 -5.78 -14.80
CA GLN A 20 8.61 -5.58 -14.66
C GLN A 20 9.24 -6.47 -13.59
N ASP A 21 8.57 -6.67 -12.46
CA ASP A 21 9.04 -7.53 -11.37
C ASP A 21 7.86 -8.15 -10.60
N ARG A 22 7.47 -9.35 -11.05
CA ARG A 22 6.40 -10.12 -10.43
C ARG A 22 6.62 -10.39 -8.94
N SER A 23 7.86 -10.46 -8.47
CA SER A 23 8.16 -10.69 -7.05
C SER A 23 7.71 -9.51 -6.18
N GLN A 24 7.92 -8.28 -6.67
CA GLN A 24 7.46 -7.05 -6.03
C GLN A 24 5.93 -6.93 -6.08
N ALA A 25 5.30 -7.25 -7.21
CA ALA A 25 3.84 -7.29 -7.28
C ALA A 25 3.24 -8.26 -6.24
N LEU A 26 3.81 -9.46 -6.10
CA LEU A 26 3.38 -10.44 -5.09
C LEU A 26 3.63 -9.94 -3.66
N ARG A 27 4.73 -9.21 -3.43
CA ARG A 27 5.03 -8.58 -2.13
C ARG A 27 3.97 -7.53 -1.78
N ILE A 28 3.59 -6.68 -2.73
CA ILE A 28 2.54 -5.67 -2.57
C ILE A 28 1.19 -6.33 -2.24
N VAL A 29 0.78 -7.35 -3.00
CA VAL A 29 -0.46 -8.10 -2.74
C VAL A 29 -0.47 -8.71 -1.33
N ARG A 30 0.66 -9.24 -0.85
CA ARG A 30 0.78 -9.75 0.53
C ARG A 30 0.60 -8.63 1.57
N LEU A 31 1.21 -7.46 1.34
CA LEU A 31 1.05 -6.32 2.24
C LEU A 31 -0.40 -5.81 2.27
N ILE A 32 -1.08 -5.72 1.12
CA ILE A 32 -2.50 -5.30 1.05
C ILE A 32 -3.39 -6.27 1.85
N ARG A 33 -3.17 -7.58 1.73
CA ARG A 33 -3.91 -8.58 2.52
C ARG A 33 -3.64 -8.46 4.01
N ASP A 34 -2.41 -8.14 4.40
CA ASP A 34 -2.04 -7.90 5.81
C ASP A 34 -2.76 -6.64 6.34
N VAL A 35 -2.74 -5.55 5.56
CA VAL A 35 -3.44 -4.30 5.89
C VAL A 35 -4.95 -4.51 6.08
N GLN A 36 -5.60 -5.36 5.28
CA GLN A 36 -7.03 -5.66 5.48
C GLN A 36 -7.33 -6.26 6.85
N ARG A 37 -6.40 -7.05 7.40
CA ARG A 37 -6.54 -7.75 8.69
C ARG A 37 -6.11 -6.86 9.84
N GLU A 38 -4.88 -6.35 9.77
CA GLU A 38 -4.23 -5.55 10.79
C GLU A 38 -3.69 -4.26 10.19
N PRO A 39 -4.50 -3.19 10.04
CA PRO A 39 -4.09 -2.02 9.28
C PRO A 39 -2.91 -1.25 9.89
N PHE A 40 -2.75 -1.27 11.21
CA PHE A 40 -1.81 -0.40 11.94
C PHE A 40 -0.63 -1.17 12.57
N SER A 41 -0.54 -2.48 12.34
CA SER A 41 0.49 -3.39 12.84
C SER A 41 0.88 -4.42 11.78
N GLY A 42 1.84 -5.28 12.07
CA GLY A 42 2.23 -6.36 11.17
C GLY A 42 3.38 -6.02 10.23
N VAL A 43 3.36 -6.62 9.04
CA VAL A 43 4.54 -6.69 8.17
C VAL A 43 4.77 -5.37 7.45
N GLY A 44 6.05 -5.05 7.22
CA GLY A 44 6.44 -3.85 6.46
C GLY A 44 6.58 -2.60 7.31
N LYS A 45 6.65 -2.72 8.64
CA LYS A 45 6.85 -1.58 9.58
C LYS A 45 5.84 -0.45 9.32
N PRO A 46 4.56 -0.62 9.69
CA PRO A 46 3.54 0.39 9.48
C PRO A 46 3.91 1.69 10.21
N GLU A 47 3.89 2.79 9.48
CA GLU A 47 4.24 4.12 10.00
C GLU A 47 3.12 5.11 9.63
N PRO A 48 2.52 5.83 10.60
CA PRO A 48 1.53 6.85 10.30
C PRO A 48 2.20 8.06 9.61
N LEU A 49 1.58 8.54 8.54
CA LEU A 49 2.05 9.72 7.81
C LEU A 49 1.55 11.01 8.48
N LYS A 50 2.27 12.12 8.23
CA LYS A 50 2.07 13.41 8.89
C LYS A 50 1.72 14.51 7.88
N HIS A 51 1.35 15.68 8.40
CA HIS A 51 1.05 16.88 7.61
C HIS A 51 -0.07 16.66 6.60
N GLU A 52 0.16 16.93 5.32
CA GLU A 52 -0.82 16.78 4.23
C GLU A 52 -1.31 15.34 4.06
N LEU A 53 -0.51 14.37 4.51
CA LEU A 53 -0.85 12.94 4.49
C LEU A 53 -1.34 12.43 5.85
N ALA A 54 -1.72 13.31 6.78
CA ALA A 54 -2.31 12.91 8.05
C ALA A 54 -3.55 12.04 7.83
N GLY A 55 -3.62 10.91 8.54
CA GLY A 55 -4.66 9.90 8.35
C GLY A 55 -4.31 8.80 7.34
N CYS A 56 -3.20 8.94 6.61
CA CYS A 56 -2.62 7.88 5.79
C CYS A 56 -1.51 7.12 6.53
N TRP A 57 -1.17 5.95 6.01
CA TRP A 57 -0.17 5.04 6.56
C TRP A 57 0.76 4.57 5.45
N SER A 58 2.01 4.30 5.80
CA SER A 58 2.98 3.70 4.90
C SER A 58 3.48 2.35 5.44
N ARG A 59 3.79 1.43 4.52
CA ARG A 59 4.55 0.21 4.78
C ARG A 59 5.67 0.06 3.76
N ARG A 60 6.79 -0.48 4.21
CA ARG A 60 7.95 -0.82 3.40
C ARG A 60 7.62 -2.00 2.50
N ILE A 61 7.63 -1.75 1.19
CA ILE A 61 7.70 -2.78 0.17
C ILE A 61 9.13 -3.34 0.18
N ASP A 62 10.09 -2.43 0.02
CA ASP A 62 11.53 -2.64 0.17
C ASP A 62 12.21 -1.40 0.81
N GLN A 63 13.50 -1.17 0.52
CA GLN A 63 14.24 -0.03 1.06
C GLN A 63 13.75 1.31 0.46
N GLU A 64 13.35 1.31 -0.81
CA GLU A 64 13.01 2.49 -1.59
C GLU A 64 11.50 2.73 -1.64
N HIS A 65 10.73 1.70 -1.97
CA HIS A 65 9.31 1.82 -2.27
C HIS A 65 8.44 1.62 -1.03
N ARG A 66 7.28 2.30 -1.03
CA ARG A 66 6.29 2.25 0.05
C ARG A 66 4.91 1.94 -0.50
N LEU A 67 4.18 1.09 0.21
CA LEU A 67 2.74 0.96 0.09
C LEU A 67 2.13 2.07 0.95
N VAL A 68 1.45 3.02 0.32
CA VAL A 68 0.74 4.11 0.98
C VAL A 68 -0.75 3.83 0.92
N TYR A 69 -1.44 3.88 2.06
CA TYR A 69 -2.85 3.55 2.16
C TYR A 69 -3.58 4.39 3.21
N GLN A 70 -4.89 4.47 3.07
CA GLN A 70 -5.80 5.08 4.03
C GLN A 70 -6.81 4.04 4.53
N VAL A 71 -7.11 4.08 5.82
CA VAL A 71 -8.07 3.17 6.45
C VAL A 71 -9.37 3.93 6.70
N LEU A 72 -10.43 3.53 6.00
CA LEU A 72 -11.79 4.04 6.13
C LEU A 72 -12.65 3.02 6.91
N PRO A 73 -13.88 3.37 7.34
CA PRO A 73 -14.69 2.47 8.17
C PRO A 73 -14.85 1.06 7.60
N ASN A 74 -15.10 0.94 6.29
CA ASN A 74 -15.34 -0.35 5.62
C ASN A 74 -14.36 -0.65 4.47
N THR A 75 -13.44 0.26 4.18
CA THR A 75 -12.55 0.18 3.01
C THR A 75 -11.11 0.46 3.44
N VAL A 76 -10.15 -0.19 2.79
CA VAL A 76 -8.77 0.29 2.72
C VAL A 76 -8.52 0.83 1.31
N ARG A 77 -8.16 2.10 1.21
CA ARG A 77 -7.84 2.76 -0.06
C ARG A 77 -6.33 2.77 -0.25
N ILE A 78 -5.85 2.21 -1.35
CA ILE A 78 -4.43 2.19 -1.72
C ILE A 78 -4.13 3.41 -2.58
N LEU A 79 -3.23 4.27 -2.12
CA LEU A 79 -2.92 5.57 -2.72
C LEU A 79 -1.68 5.51 -3.63
N ALA A 80 -0.69 4.69 -3.27
CA ALA A 80 0.51 4.44 -4.08
C ALA A 80 1.16 3.12 -3.66
N CYS A 81 1.84 2.45 -4.59
CA CYS A 81 2.68 1.29 -4.27
C CYS A 81 3.98 1.23 -5.06
N ARG A 82 4.40 2.39 -5.60
CA ARG A 82 5.71 2.62 -6.18
C ARG A 82 6.15 4.05 -5.88
N TYR A 83 7.45 4.25 -5.73
CA TYR A 83 8.00 5.60 -5.67
C TYR A 83 8.28 6.05 -7.11
N HIS A 84 7.76 7.23 -7.46
CA HIS A 84 8.05 7.89 -8.73
C HIS A 84 9.09 8.97 -8.41
N TYR A 85 10.36 8.67 -8.64
CA TYR A 85 11.43 9.68 -8.63
C TYR A 85 11.35 10.56 -9.88
#